data_AF-A0A4Q9HZ03-F1
#
_entry.id   AF-A0A4Q9HZ03-F1
#
_cell.length_a   1.000
_cell.length_b   1.000
_cell.length_c   1.000
_cell.angle_alpha   90.00
_cell.angle_beta   90.00
_cell.angle_gamma   90.00
#
_symmetry.space_group_name_H-M   'P 1'
#
loop_
_entity.id
_entity.type
_entity.pdbx_description
1 polymer ?
#
loop_
_entity_poly.entity_id
_entity_poly.type
_entity_poly.pdbx_seq_one_letter_code
_entity_poly.pdbx_strand_id
1 'polypeptide(L)'
;MVIAGWEEVGDLSGCASIADVGDALARAYPDELPGRVDNWKHQLWRFITMDTGDLVVMPRKFLGVVSIGRLTGGYEYRSEAAPGFRHTRKVEWVRTQVERAAIGGDLRDSIGAFLTVSELRRRDATHRVETLAETGVDLGCKGAVEPPADPDALEQDVRDEGTRQLTARDFIGLWGWQRRTGDVIDLVDRELAARGLRVAPHFTEVQLDGLVTVSAEETTLTGRQLKSLRGQTLVTRPQGPRARI
;
A
#
# COMPACT_ATOMS: atom_id res chain seq x y z
N MET A 1 -1.81 16.35 -23.62
CA MET A 1 -2.84 17.06 -22.82
C MET A 1 -3.64 16.03 -22.03
N VAL A 2 -4.09 16.41 -20.84
CA VAL A 2 -5.02 15.65 -19.99
C VAL A 2 -6.25 16.48 -19.66
N ILE A 3 -7.36 15.82 -19.35
CA ILE A 3 -8.68 16.42 -19.23
C ILE A 3 -9.36 15.90 -17.96
N ALA A 4 -10.03 16.78 -17.23
CA ALA A 4 -10.90 16.44 -16.11
C ALA A 4 -12.37 16.71 -16.50
N GLY A 5 -13.23 15.70 -16.36
CA GLY A 5 -14.61 15.73 -16.85
C GLY A 5 -15.63 16.09 -15.77
N TRP A 6 -15.81 17.38 -15.51
CA TRP A 6 -16.95 17.94 -14.77
C TRP A 6 -17.60 18.99 -15.68
N GLU A 7 -18.83 18.74 -16.14
CA GLU A 7 -19.39 19.51 -17.27
C GLU A 7 -20.05 20.81 -16.83
N GLU A 8 -20.66 20.77 -15.65
CA GLU A 8 -21.50 21.81 -15.06
C GLU A 8 -20.68 22.83 -14.28
N VAL A 9 -19.44 22.50 -13.90
CA VAL A 9 -18.55 23.42 -13.20
C VAL A 9 -17.85 24.36 -14.19
N GLY A 10 -17.89 25.66 -13.88
CA GLY A 10 -17.27 26.71 -14.67
C GLY A 10 -15.77 26.82 -14.47
N ASP A 11 -15.18 27.92 -14.97
CA ASP A 11 -13.76 28.19 -14.81
C ASP A 11 -13.32 28.28 -13.34
N LEU A 12 -12.32 27.48 -12.98
CA LEU A 12 -11.71 27.42 -11.64
C LEU A 12 -10.41 28.23 -11.52
N SER A 13 -9.99 28.97 -12.55
CA SER A 13 -8.75 29.75 -12.55
C SER A 13 -8.67 30.78 -11.41
N GLY A 14 -9.83 31.23 -10.91
CA GLY A 14 -9.93 32.18 -9.80
C GLY A 14 -9.97 31.56 -8.40
N CYS A 15 -9.96 30.23 -8.27
CA CYS A 15 -9.99 29.55 -6.97
C CYS A 15 -8.61 29.61 -6.32
N ALA A 16 -8.50 30.27 -5.16
CA ALA A 16 -7.28 30.37 -4.37
C ALA A 16 -7.22 29.34 -3.23
N SER A 17 -8.34 28.67 -2.94
CA SER A 17 -8.45 27.66 -1.89
C SER A 17 -9.27 26.44 -2.32
N ILE A 18 -9.07 25.32 -1.60
CA ILE A 18 -9.91 24.13 -1.75
C ILE A 18 -11.39 24.41 -1.40
N ALA A 19 -11.65 25.39 -0.52
CA ALA A 19 -13.00 25.80 -0.18
C ALA A 19 -13.67 26.49 -1.38
N ASP A 20 -12.95 27.34 -2.11
CA ASP A 20 -13.47 28.02 -3.31
C ASP A 20 -13.93 27.02 -4.38
N VAL A 21 -13.16 25.93 -4.56
CA VAL A 21 -13.53 24.82 -5.45
C VAL A 21 -14.77 24.10 -4.95
N GLY A 22 -14.87 23.88 -3.63
CA GLY A 22 -16.05 23.30 -2.99
C GLY A 22 -17.30 24.13 -3.23
N ASP A 23 -17.20 25.45 -3.09
CA ASP A 23 -18.30 26.39 -3.32
C ASP A 23 -18.70 26.43 -4.80
N ALA A 24 -17.73 26.38 -5.72
CA ALA A 24 -17.99 26.30 -7.16
C ALA A 24 -18.74 25.00 -7.52
N LEU A 25 -18.32 23.87 -6.95
CA LEU A 25 -19.00 22.58 -7.14
C LEU A 25 -20.42 22.58 -6.54
N ALA A 26 -20.60 23.09 -5.32
CA ALA A 26 -21.92 23.13 -4.69
C ALA A 26 -22.92 24.00 -5.48
N ARG A 27 -22.45 25.08 -6.12
CA ARG A 27 -23.27 25.89 -7.03
C ARG A 27 -23.59 25.17 -8.34
N ALA A 28 -22.63 24.43 -8.89
CA ALA A 28 -22.79 23.72 -10.16
C ALA A 28 -23.66 22.45 -10.02
N TYR A 29 -23.64 21.81 -8.85
CA TYR A 29 -24.33 20.55 -8.56
C TYR A 29 -25.15 20.65 -7.25
N PRO A 30 -26.24 21.44 -7.22
CA PRO A 30 -27.00 21.67 -5.99
C PRO A 30 -27.70 20.43 -5.44
N ASP A 31 -28.01 19.46 -6.31
CA ASP A 31 -28.73 18.24 -5.96
C ASP A 31 -27.80 17.08 -5.56
N GLU A 32 -26.47 17.29 -5.58
CA GLU A 32 -25.50 16.26 -5.27
C GLU A 32 -25.24 16.11 -3.77
N LEU A 33 -24.90 14.88 -3.36
CA LEU A 33 -24.66 14.58 -1.95
C LEU A 33 -23.39 15.30 -1.45
N PRO A 34 -23.40 15.87 -0.22
CA PRO A 34 -22.25 16.61 0.33
C PRO A 34 -20.94 15.82 0.30
N GLY A 35 -20.98 14.51 0.60
CA GLY A 35 -19.80 13.65 0.56
C GLY A 35 -19.25 13.43 -0.86
N ARG A 36 -20.10 13.48 -1.89
CA ARG A 36 -19.66 13.39 -3.29
C ARG A 36 -18.98 14.68 -3.73
N VAL A 37 -19.58 15.83 -3.40
CA VAL A 37 -18.98 17.16 -3.63
C VAL A 37 -17.64 17.29 -2.91
N ASP A 38 -17.55 16.81 -1.67
CA ASP A 38 -16.29 16.77 -0.91
C ASP A 38 -15.21 15.92 -1.62
N ASN A 39 -15.57 14.73 -2.12
CA ASN A 39 -14.62 13.93 -2.88
C ASN A 39 -14.18 14.62 -4.20
N TRP A 40 -15.10 15.26 -4.91
CA TRP A 40 -14.80 15.97 -6.17
C TRP A 40 -13.93 17.21 -5.93
N LYS A 41 -14.16 17.97 -4.86
CA LYS A 41 -13.35 19.18 -4.57
C LYS A 41 -11.88 18.83 -4.40
N HIS A 42 -11.57 17.71 -3.74
CA HIS A 42 -10.20 17.27 -3.55
C HIS A 42 -9.55 16.80 -4.86
N GLN A 43 -10.32 16.26 -5.80
CA GLN A 43 -9.81 15.86 -7.11
C GLN A 43 -9.54 17.08 -8.01
N LEU A 44 -10.50 18.00 -8.09
CA LEU A 44 -10.36 19.22 -8.88
C LEU A 44 -9.29 20.16 -8.30
N TRP A 45 -9.23 20.31 -6.98
CA TRP A 45 -8.19 21.11 -6.33
C TRP A 45 -6.79 20.60 -6.68
N ARG A 46 -6.56 19.29 -6.59
CA ARG A 46 -5.29 18.69 -7.05
C ARG A 46 -5.05 18.95 -8.52
N PHE A 47 -6.09 18.82 -9.36
CA PHE A 47 -5.96 19.02 -10.80
C PHE A 47 -5.55 20.45 -11.16
N ILE A 48 -6.07 21.46 -10.48
CA ILE A 48 -5.74 22.85 -10.80
C ILE A 48 -4.42 23.32 -10.16
N THR A 49 -3.97 22.67 -9.06
CA THR A 49 -2.77 23.08 -8.31
C THR A 49 -1.52 22.25 -8.55
N MET A 50 -1.59 21.10 -9.23
CA MET A 50 -0.39 20.35 -9.66
C MET A 50 0.59 21.25 -10.43
N ASP A 51 1.89 20.98 -10.34
CA ASP A 51 2.90 21.89 -10.87
C ASP A 51 3.31 21.55 -12.31
N THR A 52 3.91 22.51 -13.00
CA THR A 52 4.60 22.23 -14.25
C THR A 52 5.86 21.43 -13.93
N GLY A 53 6.10 20.34 -14.64
CA GLY A 53 7.17 19.39 -14.34
C GLY A 53 6.69 18.11 -13.65
N ASP A 54 5.50 18.11 -13.04
CA ASP A 54 4.93 16.89 -12.44
C ASP A 54 4.68 15.80 -13.49
N LEU A 55 4.87 14.54 -13.08
CA LEU A 55 4.55 13.38 -13.92
C LEU A 55 3.07 13.02 -13.77
N VAL A 56 2.44 12.74 -14.91
CA VAL A 56 1.06 12.27 -15.02
C VAL A 56 1.07 10.85 -15.57
N VAL A 57 0.37 9.97 -14.85
CA VAL A 57 0.18 8.57 -15.23
C VAL A 57 -1.27 8.38 -15.67
N MET A 58 -1.47 7.92 -16.89
CA MET A 58 -2.79 7.75 -17.50
C MET A 58 -2.99 6.30 -17.95
N PRO A 59 -3.84 5.52 -17.26
CA PRO A 59 -4.24 4.20 -17.71
C PRO A 59 -5.05 4.29 -19.01
N ARG A 60 -4.65 3.56 -20.05
CA ARG A 60 -5.41 3.40 -21.29
C ARG A 60 -6.17 2.08 -21.26
N LYS A 61 -7.33 2.10 -20.59
CA LYS A 61 -8.13 0.91 -20.24
C LYS A 61 -8.35 -0.07 -21.40
N PHE A 62 -8.65 0.44 -22.60
CA PHE A 62 -8.93 -0.39 -23.78
C PHE A 62 -7.70 -1.05 -24.40
N LEU A 63 -6.49 -0.62 -24.02
CA LEU A 63 -5.24 -1.00 -24.68
C LEU A 63 -4.29 -1.77 -23.76
N GLY A 64 -4.65 -1.95 -22.48
CA GLY A 64 -3.81 -2.69 -21.52
C GLY A 64 -2.46 -2.02 -21.22
N VAL A 65 -2.33 -0.73 -21.53
CA VAL A 65 -1.09 0.04 -21.33
C VAL A 65 -1.33 1.26 -20.46
N VAL A 66 -0.23 1.79 -19.94
CA VAL A 66 -0.17 3.04 -19.18
C VAL A 66 0.67 4.04 -19.97
N SER A 67 0.20 5.28 -20.03
CA SER A 67 0.96 6.41 -20.57
C SER A 67 1.49 7.27 -19.44
N ILE A 68 2.74 7.67 -19.53
CA ILE A 68 3.43 8.56 -18.61
C ILE A 68 3.81 9.82 -19.38
N GLY A 69 3.45 10.97 -18.84
CA GLY A 69 3.76 12.26 -19.43
C GLY A 69 4.20 13.25 -18.36
N ARG A 70 4.81 14.35 -18.80
CA ARG A 70 5.20 15.47 -17.95
C ARG A 70 4.30 16.66 -18.22
N LEU A 71 3.83 17.32 -17.17
CA LEU A 71 3.06 18.55 -17.30
C LEU A 71 3.95 19.67 -17.81
N THR A 72 3.50 20.32 -18.88
CA THR A 72 4.24 21.41 -19.56
C THR A 72 3.53 22.75 -19.48
N GLY A 73 2.36 22.80 -18.82
CA GLY A 73 1.63 24.04 -18.60
C GLY A 73 0.63 23.94 -17.48
N GLY A 74 0.15 25.11 -17.07
CA GLY A 74 -0.85 25.29 -16.02
C GLY A 74 -2.23 24.73 -16.36
N TYR A 75 -3.15 24.91 -15.42
CA TYR A 75 -4.58 24.70 -15.66
C TYR A 75 -5.11 25.68 -16.72
N GLU A 76 -5.92 25.16 -17.64
CA GLU A 76 -6.57 25.92 -18.71
C GLU A 76 -8.05 25.51 -18.81
N TYR A 77 -8.95 26.49 -18.71
CA TYR A 77 -10.37 26.32 -18.99
C TYR A 77 -10.70 26.69 -20.43
N ARG A 78 -11.26 25.74 -21.17
CA ARG A 78 -11.61 25.90 -22.59
C ARG A 78 -13.13 26.00 -22.75
N SER A 79 -13.68 27.20 -22.63
CA SER A 79 -15.13 27.46 -22.73
C SER A 79 -15.76 26.91 -24.02
N GLU A 80 -15.02 26.99 -25.13
CA GLU A 80 -15.46 26.55 -26.45
C GLU A 80 -15.38 25.04 -26.66
N ALA A 81 -14.82 24.28 -25.71
CA ALA A 81 -14.80 22.83 -25.79
C ALA A 81 -16.16 22.23 -25.41
N ALA A 82 -16.42 21.03 -25.94
CA ALA A 82 -17.62 20.26 -25.60
C ALA A 82 -17.75 20.05 -24.08
N PRO A 83 -18.99 19.91 -23.55
CA PRO A 83 -19.22 19.51 -22.15
C PRO A 83 -18.34 18.32 -21.76
N GLY A 84 -17.70 18.39 -20.59
CA GLY A 84 -16.76 17.38 -20.10
C GLY A 84 -15.32 17.50 -20.61
N PHE A 85 -15.02 18.40 -21.56
CA PHE A 85 -13.68 18.58 -22.14
C PHE A 85 -13.04 19.95 -21.84
N ARG A 86 -13.60 20.69 -20.88
CA ARG A 86 -13.25 22.10 -20.64
C ARG A 86 -12.07 22.28 -19.69
N HIS A 87 -11.89 21.41 -18.69
CA HIS A 87 -10.77 21.49 -17.75
C HIS A 87 -9.58 20.72 -18.28
N THR A 88 -8.51 21.42 -18.63
CA THR A 88 -7.37 20.81 -19.32
C THR A 88 -6.03 21.21 -18.72
N ARG A 89 -5.03 20.35 -18.92
CA ARG A 89 -3.61 20.69 -18.72
C ARG A 89 -2.73 20.15 -19.83
N LYS A 90 -1.75 20.94 -20.24
CA LYS A 90 -0.77 20.54 -21.27
C LYS A 90 0.19 19.51 -20.69
N VAL A 91 0.37 18.43 -21.45
CA VAL A 91 1.22 17.30 -21.09
C VAL A 91 1.99 16.88 -22.32
N GLU A 92 3.30 16.75 -22.14
CA GLU A 92 4.21 16.08 -23.05
C GLU A 92 4.29 14.60 -22.67
N TRP A 93 3.87 13.71 -23.57
CA TRP A 93 3.88 12.27 -23.30
C TRP A 93 5.27 11.70 -23.57
N VAL A 94 5.97 11.29 -22.51
CA VAL A 94 7.34 10.75 -22.60
C VAL A 94 7.36 9.25 -22.89
N ARG A 95 6.34 8.51 -22.40
CA ARG A 95 6.12 7.08 -22.68
C ARG A 95 4.63 6.82 -22.84
N THR A 96 4.21 6.20 -23.94
CA THR A 96 2.77 5.99 -24.21
C THR A 96 2.31 4.54 -24.12
N GLN A 97 3.25 3.59 -24.14
CA GLN A 97 3.00 2.14 -24.23
C GLN A 97 3.74 1.37 -23.13
N VAL A 98 3.62 1.78 -21.86
CA VAL A 98 4.11 0.94 -20.76
C VAL A 98 3.10 -0.20 -20.57
N GLU A 99 3.52 -1.44 -20.75
CA GLU A 99 2.63 -2.58 -20.54
C GLU A 99 2.15 -2.63 -19.09
N ARG A 100 0.83 -2.69 -18.89
CA ARG A 100 0.27 -2.71 -17.52
C ARG A 100 0.74 -3.94 -16.74
N ALA A 101 0.98 -5.06 -17.40
CA ALA A 101 1.47 -6.29 -16.78
C ALA A 101 2.91 -6.16 -16.26
N ALA A 102 3.73 -5.27 -16.86
CA ALA A 102 5.11 -5.02 -16.46
C ALA A 102 5.24 -4.12 -15.22
N ILE A 103 4.15 -3.52 -14.76
CA ILE A 103 4.12 -2.69 -13.55
C ILE A 103 3.81 -3.58 -12.34
N GLY A 104 4.59 -3.45 -11.27
CA GLY A 104 4.42 -4.15 -10.01
C GLY A 104 3.00 -3.99 -9.46
N GLY A 105 2.43 -5.07 -8.92
CA GLY A 105 1.00 -5.14 -8.61
C GLY A 105 0.50 -4.02 -7.70
N ASP A 106 1.29 -3.64 -6.72
CA ASP A 106 1.01 -2.58 -5.77
C ASP A 106 0.89 -1.18 -6.40
N LEU A 107 1.81 -0.84 -7.31
CA LEU A 107 1.79 0.42 -8.06
C LEU A 107 0.69 0.37 -9.12
N ARG A 108 0.52 -0.76 -9.80
CA ARG A 108 -0.54 -0.99 -10.78
C ARG A 108 -1.94 -0.80 -10.17
N ASP A 109 -2.15 -1.27 -8.94
CA ASP A 109 -3.40 -1.08 -8.22
C ASP A 109 -3.61 0.38 -7.83
N SER A 110 -2.55 1.07 -7.42
CA SER A 110 -2.58 2.51 -7.10
C SER A 110 -2.90 3.35 -8.33
N ILE A 111 -2.34 3.01 -9.48
CA ILE A 111 -2.63 3.62 -10.80
C ILE A 111 -4.08 3.34 -11.23
N GLY A 112 -4.63 2.19 -10.85
CA GLY A 112 -6.00 1.77 -11.13
C GLY A 112 -7.06 2.30 -10.16
N ALA A 113 -6.71 3.25 -9.28
CA ALA A 113 -7.63 3.79 -8.28
C ALA A 113 -8.95 4.29 -8.90
N PHE A 114 -10.03 4.21 -8.13
CA PHE A 114 -11.39 4.51 -8.60
C PHE A 114 -11.62 6.01 -8.87
N LEU A 115 -10.77 6.89 -8.35
CA LEU A 115 -10.90 8.34 -8.50
C LEU A 115 -10.32 8.81 -9.84
N THR A 116 -10.97 9.79 -10.47
CA THR A 116 -10.56 10.40 -11.75
C THR A 116 -9.18 11.04 -11.66
N VAL A 117 -8.89 11.73 -10.54
CA VAL A 117 -7.58 12.34 -10.28
C VAL A 117 -7.09 11.88 -8.92
N SER A 118 -6.00 11.11 -8.92
CA SER A 118 -5.36 10.58 -7.71
C SER A 118 -3.89 10.94 -7.70
N GLU A 119 -3.37 11.15 -6.50
CA GLU A 119 -1.94 11.35 -6.30
C GLU A 119 -1.28 10.02 -5.92
N LEU A 120 -0.19 9.68 -6.62
CA LEU A 120 0.60 8.49 -6.35
C LEU A 120 1.75 8.85 -5.40
N ARG A 121 1.60 8.55 -4.10
CA ARG A 121 2.64 8.82 -3.08
C ARG A 121 3.25 7.59 -2.43
N ARG A 122 2.56 6.45 -2.49
CA ARG A 122 2.88 5.28 -1.66
C ARG A 122 3.88 4.36 -2.35
N ARG A 123 4.62 3.56 -1.56
CA ARG A 123 5.50 2.47 -2.05
C ARG A 123 6.45 2.91 -3.17
N ASP A 124 7.13 4.04 -2.92
CA ASP A 124 8.13 4.61 -3.83
C ASP A 124 7.56 4.94 -5.23
N ALA A 125 6.23 5.19 -5.31
CA ALA A 125 5.54 5.40 -6.59
C ALA A 125 6.17 6.51 -7.43
N THR A 126 6.58 7.63 -6.81
CA THR A 126 7.23 8.73 -7.53
C THR A 126 8.47 8.26 -8.27
N HIS A 127 9.43 7.67 -7.55
CA HIS A 127 10.68 7.17 -8.13
C HIS A 127 10.44 6.06 -9.16
N ARG A 128 9.47 5.16 -8.89
CA ARG A 128 9.11 4.09 -9.84
C ARG A 128 8.48 4.62 -11.11
N VAL A 129 7.63 5.63 -11.03
CA VAL A 129 7.04 6.30 -12.19
C VAL A 129 8.09 7.08 -12.97
N GLU A 130 9.05 7.72 -12.30
CA GLU A 130 10.24 8.33 -12.94
C GLU A 130 11.07 7.28 -13.69
N THR A 131 11.38 6.16 -13.03
CA THR A 131 12.13 5.05 -13.64
C THR A 131 11.38 4.46 -14.83
N LEU A 132 10.06 4.28 -14.72
CA LEU A 132 9.20 3.83 -15.82
C LEU A 132 9.18 4.84 -16.98
N ALA A 133 9.18 6.13 -16.69
CA ALA A 133 9.24 7.18 -17.71
C ALA A 133 10.55 7.11 -18.51
N GLU A 134 11.67 6.86 -17.83
CA GLU A 134 13.00 6.82 -18.44
C GLU A 134 13.26 5.49 -19.16
N THR A 135 13.08 4.38 -18.45
CA THR A 135 13.53 3.04 -18.87
C THR A 135 12.42 2.15 -19.41
N GLY A 136 11.16 2.42 -19.06
CA GLY A 136 10.02 1.56 -19.36
C GLY A 136 9.89 0.33 -18.45
N VAL A 137 10.76 0.18 -17.45
CA VAL A 137 10.79 -0.96 -16.53
C VAL A 137 10.47 -0.50 -15.11
N ASP A 138 9.60 -1.23 -14.42
CA ASP A 138 9.37 -1.04 -12.98
C ASP A 138 10.37 -1.90 -12.21
N LEU A 139 11.29 -1.28 -11.47
CA LEU A 139 12.28 -1.98 -10.64
C LEU A 139 11.69 -2.44 -9.30
N GLY A 140 10.41 -2.19 -9.06
CA GLY A 140 9.76 -2.42 -7.78
C GLY A 140 10.09 -1.33 -6.76
N CYS A 141 9.54 -1.46 -5.55
CA CYS A 141 9.83 -0.54 -4.46
C CYS A 141 11.28 -0.74 -3.99
N LYS A 142 12.04 0.35 -3.82
CA LYS A 142 13.37 0.27 -3.20
C LYS A 142 13.30 -0.40 -1.83
N GLY A 143 14.11 -1.44 -1.63
CA GLY A 143 14.13 -2.21 -0.38
C GLY A 143 12.97 -3.20 -0.22
N ALA A 144 12.16 -3.43 -1.25
CA ALA A 144 11.20 -4.54 -1.24
C ALA A 144 11.97 -5.86 -1.19
N VAL A 145 11.96 -6.51 -0.05
CA VAL A 145 12.32 -7.92 0.05
C VAL A 145 11.15 -8.72 -0.55
N GLU A 146 11.45 -9.65 -1.43
CA GLU A 146 10.43 -10.49 -2.06
C GLU A 146 9.59 -11.17 -0.97
N PRO A 147 8.25 -11.02 -0.97
CA PRO A 147 7.44 -11.65 0.05
C PRO A 147 7.58 -13.19 -0.07
N PRO A 148 7.53 -13.90 1.05
CA PRO A 148 7.48 -15.37 1.03
C PRO A 148 6.36 -15.86 0.12
N ALA A 149 6.56 -17.00 -0.54
CA ALA A 149 5.58 -17.55 -1.46
C ALA A 149 4.27 -17.98 -0.76
N ASP A 150 4.39 -18.44 0.48
CA ASP A 150 3.30 -18.99 1.28
C ASP A 150 3.64 -18.89 2.79
N PRO A 151 2.70 -19.27 3.69
CA PRO A 151 2.94 -19.22 5.13
C PRO A 151 4.09 -20.12 5.62
N ASP A 152 4.40 -21.20 4.91
CA ASP A 152 5.45 -22.13 5.31
C ASP A 152 6.84 -21.56 4.96
N ALA A 153 6.96 -20.87 3.81
CA ALA A 153 8.12 -20.07 3.45
C ALA A 153 8.34 -18.91 4.44
N LEU A 154 7.27 -18.27 4.92
CA LEU A 154 7.37 -17.25 5.96
C LEU A 154 7.94 -17.82 7.27
N GLU A 155 7.48 -19.00 7.69
CA GLU A 155 8.00 -19.66 8.89
C GLU A 155 9.49 -20.01 8.73
N GLN A 156 9.90 -20.48 7.55
CA GLN A 156 11.30 -20.78 7.25
C GLN A 156 12.17 -19.51 7.28
N ASP A 157 11.73 -18.41 6.67
CA ASP A 157 12.44 -17.12 6.71
C ASP A 157 12.64 -16.63 8.14
N VAL A 158 11.58 -16.70 8.98
CA VAL A 158 11.66 -16.31 10.39
C VAL A 158 12.58 -17.24 11.18
N ARG A 159 12.63 -18.54 10.85
CA ARG A 159 13.53 -19.50 11.48
C ARG A 159 15.00 -19.22 11.16
N ASP A 160 15.29 -18.85 9.91
CA ASP A 160 16.66 -18.63 9.43
C ASP A 160 17.20 -17.24 9.80
N GLU A 161 16.36 -16.20 9.68
CA GLU A 161 16.77 -14.80 9.85
C GLU A 161 16.24 -14.16 11.15
N GLY A 162 15.41 -14.88 11.91
CA GLY A 162 14.84 -14.46 13.20
C GLY A 162 13.60 -13.58 13.09
N THR A 163 13.53 -12.70 12.09
CA THR A 163 12.36 -11.84 11.84
C THR A 163 12.15 -11.62 10.36
N ARG A 164 10.89 -11.45 9.94
CA ARG A 164 10.53 -11.10 8.56
C ARG A 164 9.61 -9.90 8.52
N GLN A 165 9.94 -8.89 7.74
CA GLN A 165 9.10 -7.70 7.56
C GLN A 165 8.30 -7.80 6.25
N LEU A 166 7.00 -7.53 6.32
CA LEU A 166 6.07 -7.57 5.18
C LEU A 166 5.11 -6.40 5.26
N THR A 167 4.44 -6.05 4.15
CA THR A 167 3.25 -5.19 4.26
C THR A 167 2.08 -6.02 4.77
N ALA A 168 1.13 -5.40 5.48
CA ALA A 168 -0.08 -6.10 5.92
C ALA A 168 -0.85 -6.75 4.76
N ARG A 169 -0.79 -6.18 3.55
CA ARG A 169 -1.35 -6.74 2.31
C ARG A 169 -0.63 -8.02 1.89
N ASP A 170 0.69 -7.99 1.78
CA ASP A 170 1.46 -9.15 1.35
C ASP A 170 1.36 -10.26 2.41
N PHE A 171 1.32 -9.87 3.68
CA PHE A 171 1.12 -10.77 4.81
C PHE A 171 -0.21 -11.53 4.72
N ILE A 172 -1.37 -10.86 4.65
CA ILE A 172 -2.65 -11.57 4.46
C ILE A 172 -2.74 -12.28 3.09
N GLY A 173 -1.96 -11.80 2.11
CA GLY A 173 -1.81 -12.37 0.79
C GLY A 173 -1.23 -13.79 0.80
N LEU A 174 -0.43 -14.15 1.80
CA LEU A 174 0.08 -15.51 1.99
C LEU A 174 -1.05 -16.55 2.12
N TRP A 175 -2.23 -16.12 2.60
CA TRP A 175 -3.42 -16.96 2.70
C TRP A 175 -4.43 -16.75 1.56
N GLY A 176 -4.02 -16.07 0.47
CA GLY A 176 -4.86 -15.82 -0.71
C GLY A 176 -5.85 -14.66 -0.57
N TRP A 177 -5.72 -13.83 0.47
CA TRP A 177 -6.63 -12.73 0.73
C TRP A 177 -6.07 -11.37 0.29
N GLN A 178 -6.95 -10.48 -0.15
CA GLN A 178 -6.58 -9.13 -0.60
C GLN A 178 -7.20 -8.02 0.28
N ARG A 179 -8.12 -8.38 1.17
CA ARG A 179 -8.86 -7.47 2.04
C ARG A 179 -8.90 -8.02 3.46
N ARG A 180 -8.93 -7.13 4.45
CA ARG A 180 -9.15 -7.49 5.85
C ARG A 180 -10.65 -7.62 6.10
N THR A 181 -11.09 -8.85 6.33
CA THR A 181 -12.43 -9.18 6.85
C THR A 181 -12.26 -9.86 8.21
N GLY A 182 -13.35 -10.01 8.98
CA GLY A 182 -13.30 -10.76 10.25
C GLY A 182 -12.75 -12.17 10.06
N ASP A 183 -13.23 -12.87 9.03
CA ASP A 183 -12.79 -14.23 8.69
C ASP A 183 -11.28 -14.34 8.43
N VAL A 184 -10.69 -13.33 7.77
CA VAL A 184 -9.24 -13.27 7.52
C VAL A 184 -8.48 -13.07 8.82
N ILE A 185 -9.00 -12.21 9.71
CA ILE A 185 -8.32 -11.90 10.96
C ILE A 185 -8.23 -13.18 11.81
N ASP A 186 -9.37 -13.84 12.01
CA ASP A 186 -9.45 -15.07 12.81
C ASP A 186 -8.67 -16.23 12.20
N LEU A 187 -8.61 -16.31 10.86
CA LEU A 187 -7.79 -17.30 10.15
C LEU A 187 -6.30 -17.04 10.40
N VAL A 188 -5.83 -15.83 10.13
CA VAL A 188 -4.40 -15.48 10.19
C VAL A 188 -3.88 -15.61 11.63
N ASP A 189 -4.64 -15.15 12.63
CA ASP A 189 -4.25 -15.26 14.04
C ASP A 189 -4.11 -16.73 14.48
N ARG A 190 -5.05 -17.59 14.06
CA ARG A 190 -4.99 -19.03 14.34
C ARG A 190 -3.80 -19.69 13.64
N GLU A 191 -3.52 -19.35 12.39
CA GLU A 191 -2.43 -19.91 11.61
C GLU A 191 -1.04 -19.48 12.14
N LEU A 192 -0.93 -18.23 12.62
CA LEU A 192 0.26 -17.73 13.33
C LEU A 192 0.50 -18.49 14.63
N ALA A 193 -0.53 -18.62 15.47
CA ALA A 193 -0.44 -19.36 16.73
C ALA A 193 -0.07 -20.84 16.52
N ALA A 194 -0.64 -21.48 15.49
CA ALA A 194 -0.31 -22.87 15.14
C ALA A 194 1.16 -23.05 14.73
N ARG A 195 1.79 -21.99 14.20
CA ARG A 195 3.21 -21.96 13.79
C ARG A 195 4.14 -21.38 14.85
N GLY A 196 3.61 -20.96 16.01
CA GLY A 196 4.39 -20.27 17.04
C GLY A 196 5.02 -18.97 16.52
N LEU A 197 4.29 -18.23 15.68
CA LEU A 197 4.71 -16.94 15.13
C LEU A 197 3.86 -15.82 15.73
N ARG A 198 4.45 -14.62 15.86
CA ARG A 198 3.77 -13.40 16.27
C ARG A 198 4.02 -12.28 15.27
N VAL A 199 3.06 -11.37 15.11
CA VAL A 199 3.15 -10.21 14.21
C VAL A 199 3.01 -8.90 15.00
N ALA A 200 3.92 -7.95 14.77
CA ALA A 200 3.94 -6.66 15.44
C ALA A 200 4.32 -5.50 14.48
N PRO A 201 3.60 -4.35 14.48
CA PRO A 201 2.27 -4.16 15.08
C PRO A 201 1.25 -5.14 14.48
N HIS A 202 0.08 -5.27 15.10
CA HIS A 202 -0.93 -6.16 14.55
C HIS A 202 -1.36 -5.69 13.16
N PHE A 203 -1.59 -6.60 12.21
CA PHE A 203 -1.88 -6.21 10.81
C PHE A 203 -3.23 -5.48 10.64
N THR A 204 -4.07 -5.44 11.67
CA THR A 204 -5.28 -4.58 11.71
C THR A 204 -4.99 -3.16 12.21
N GLU A 205 -3.89 -2.94 12.94
CA GLU A 205 -3.51 -1.65 13.52
C GLU A 205 -2.80 -0.74 12.50
N VAL A 206 -2.28 -1.33 11.42
CA VAL A 206 -1.64 -0.59 10.33
C VAL A 206 -2.58 -0.42 9.13
N GLN A 207 -2.22 0.45 8.19
CA GLN A 207 -2.84 0.41 6.86
C GLN A 207 -2.41 -0.86 6.12
N LEU A 208 -3.14 -1.30 5.09
CA LEU A 208 -2.75 -2.48 4.29
C LEU A 208 -1.34 -2.38 3.69
N ASP A 209 -0.87 -1.15 3.45
CA ASP A 209 0.48 -0.88 2.96
C ASP A 209 1.49 -0.59 4.08
N GLY A 210 1.05 -0.61 5.34
CA GLY A 210 1.93 -0.47 6.49
C GLY A 210 2.70 -1.76 6.75
N LEU A 211 3.90 -1.59 7.29
CA LEU A 211 4.81 -2.70 7.57
C LEU A 211 4.43 -3.39 8.88
N VAL A 212 4.48 -4.71 8.85
CA VAL A 212 4.35 -5.61 9.98
C VAL A 212 5.61 -6.47 10.06
N THR A 213 6.03 -6.80 11.27
CA THR A 213 7.19 -7.65 11.52
C THR A 213 6.72 -8.95 12.13
N VAL A 214 6.97 -10.05 11.45
CA VAL A 214 6.72 -11.41 11.92
C VAL A 214 7.99 -11.90 12.61
N SER A 215 7.83 -12.55 13.77
CA SER A 215 8.91 -13.12 14.56
C SER A 215 8.43 -14.38 15.27
N ALA A 216 9.35 -15.23 15.73
CA ALA A 216 8.97 -16.38 16.55
C ALA A 216 8.31 -15.92 17.85
N GLU A 217 7.29 -16.64 18.32
CA GLU A 217 6.69 -16.42 19.63
C GLU A 217 7.70 -16.86 20.70
N GLU A 218 8.10 -15.93 21.57
CA GLU A 218 8.99 -16.28 22.67
C GLU A 218 8.22 -17.20 23.61
N THR A 219 8.59 -18.49 23.61
CA THR A 219 8.04 -19.45 24.56
C THR A 219 8.45 -18.99 25.95
N THR A 220 7.56 -18.26 26.61
CA THR A 220 7.71 -17.90 28.00
C THR A 220 7.54 -19.20 28.77
N LEU A 221 8.65 -19.90 29.05
CA LEU A 221 8.67 -21.06 29.92
C LEU A 221 8.03 -20.64 31.25
N THR A 222 6.77 -21.01 31.42
CA THR A 222 5.99 -20.65 32.60
C THR A 222 6.65 -21.37 33.78
N GLY A 223 6.91 -20.64 34.87
CA GLY A 223 7.67 -21.08 36.05
C GLY A 223 7.16 -22.32 36.82
N ARG A 224 6.28 -23.15 36.23
CA ARG A 224 5.84 -24.45 36.77
C ARG A 224 6.73 -25.63 36.36
N GLN A 225 7.47 -25.59 35.26
CA GLN A 225 8.33 -26.72 34.85
C GLN A 225 9.67 -26.79 35.59
N LEU A 226 10.12 -25.71 36.23
CA LEU A 226 11.33 -25.69 37.07
C LEU A 226 11.19 -26.45 38.41
N LYS A 227 9.97 -26.79 38.83
CA LYS A 227 9.74 -27.56 40.08
C LYS A 227 9.71 -29.08 39.90
N SER A 228 9.60 -29.59 38.66
CA SER A 228 9.57 -31.04 38.42
C SER A 228 10.96 -31.68 38.36
N LEU A 229 12.03 -30.90 38.23
CA LEU A 229 13.41 -31.39 38.17
C LEU A 229 14.15 -31.37 39.53
N ARG A 230 13.52 -30.88 40.61
CA ARG A 230 14.10 -30.88 41.97
C ARG A 230 13.49 -31.91 42.93
N GLY A 231 12.57 -32.73 42.44
CA GLY A 231 11.80 -33.65 43.27
C GLY A 231 11.91 -35.10 42.80
N GLN A 232 13.13 -35.63 42.61
CA GLN A 232 13.32 -37.07 42.62
C GLN A 232 14.76 -37.47 42.97
N THR A 233 14.84 -38.17 44.11
CA THR A 233 15.84 -39.16 44.51
C THR A 233 16.99 -38.68 45.39
N LEU A 234 16.72 -38.76 46.70
CA LEU A 234 17.69 -38.86 47.79
C LEU A 234 17.50 -40.25 48.42
N VAL A 235 18.28 -41.27 48.05
CA VAL A 235 18.31 -42.56 48.77
C VAL A 235 19.71 -43.18 48.78
N THR A 236 20.30 -43.11 49.98
CA THR A 236 21.21 -44.04 50.69
C THR A 236 22.68 -44.29 50.27
N ARG A 237 23.55 -43.93 51.22
CA ARG A 237 24.85 -44.57 51.59
C ARG A 237 24.58 -45.95 52.25
N PRO A 238 25.53 -46.93 52.26
CA PRO A 238 26.63 -46.89 53.24
C PRO A 238 27.98 -47.56 52.88
N GLN A 239 29.01 -47.08 53.61
CA GLN A 239 30.25 -47.69 54.16
C GLN A 239 31.24 -48.52 53.32
N GLY A 240 32.54 -48.19 53.51
CA GLY A 240 33.72 -48.83 52.89
C GLY A 240 34.25 -50.09 53.61
N PRO A 241 35.53 -50.46 53.37
CA PRO A 241 36.49 -50.37 54.48
C PRO A 241 37.88 -49.81 54.09
N ARG A 242 38.59 -49.40 55.15
CA ARG A 242 39.93 -48.78 55.21
C ARG A 242 41.07 -49.73 54.80
N ALA A 243 42.21 -49.14 54.40
CA ALA A 243 43.54 -49.64 54.74
C ALA A 243 44.53 -48.50 55.04
N ARG A 244 45.37 -48.73 56.07
CA ARG A 244 46.21 -47.86 56.93
C ARG A 244 45.43 -47.26 58.12
N ILE A 245 45.62 -47.72 59.37
CA ILE A 245 46.46 -48.76 60.00
C ILE A 245 45.55 -49.55 60.94
#